data_AF-A0A1K1QX04-F1
#
_entry.id   AF-A0A1K1QX04-F1
#
_cell.length_a   1.000
_cell.length_b   1.000
_cell.length_c   1.000
_cell.angle_alpha   90.00
_cell.angle_beta   90.00
_cell.angle_gamma   90.00
#
_symmetry.space_group_name_H-M   'P 1'
#
loop_
_entity.id
_entity.type
_entity.pdbx_description
1 polymer ?
#
loop_
_entity_poly.entity_id
_entity_poly.type
_entity_poly.pdbx_seq_one_letter_code
_entity_poly.pdbx_strand_id
1 'polypeptide(L)'
;MERSGITALVNRIIREYYEFGNTTDMRDLLTDDVIAFGVISQYYVQGREPVLNFLADSYRKVEGVHVKKMACNEIETDQGITVRAAVELTSRNRRHSTHRLMIMFRKEADTYRICGINVQRGFASFLYNLNYDRLTNLYNKKAFCRRVNEVLAQYPDTEFEIMRFNIARFKVINDLFGEETGDKLLRYVSQFLTSIQLEPCVYGRLYADNFLLCYPTAGNLREHLIHSLQMLAVSFALDYRIDFYFGVYTVKERDLSVTTMLDRAAMGLFKASRNGIIVCGEYDDDMRENMVSEQVIVNNMNGSLERDEFIVYLQPKYNLNTEKVVGAEALVRWIHPQLGFVSPAKFVPIFEQNGFIYQLDKYVWEKTCQMLREDIDAGRPVMPVSINVSRVDFYSPNLVQVFEDLTAKYNLDPRLLELELTESAYVENPQQIIEITSQLQAKGFVILMDDFGSGYSSLNMLKDLPVDILKIDLRFLSDSQGVENGRADNILNSVVRMAKRLDVPVIAEGVETQKQVDFLRTIGCEYAQGYFFAEPVPLDEYRNLIQGDLVVEQKVPRYSEKNTEAVLTLSSQLHKLMEELRQIAPDKIAAIEKKMKEEAAALW
;
A
#
# COMPACT_ATOMS: atom_id res chain seq x y z
N MET A 1 68.88 -16.76 -22.12
CA MET A 1 68.85 -16.28 -20.71
C MET A 1 68.43 -17.45 -19.85
N GLU A 2 69.20 -17.82 -18.82
CA GLU A 2 68.88 -18.99 -17.97
C GLU A 2 67.64 -18.78 -17.09
N ARG A 3 66.94 -19.88 -16.79
CA ARG A 3 65.62 -19.97 -16.16
C ARG A 3 65.52 -19.30 -14.78
N SER A 4 66.62 -19.13 -14.03
CA SER A 4 66.60 -18.56 -12.67
C SER A 4 66.50 -17.02 -12.59
N GLY A 5 66.52 -16.31 -13.74
CA GLY A 5 66.60 -14.85 -13.79
C GLY A 5 65.31 -14.09 -14.14
N ILE A 6 64.24 -14.76 -14.57
CA ILE A 6 63.08 -14.08 -15.20
C ILE A 6 62.26 -13.28 -14.19
N THR A 7 61.93 -13.85 -13.03
CA THR A 7 61.23 -13.12 -11.97
C THR A 7 62.07 -11.94 -11.44
N ALA A 8 63.39 -12.08 -11.32
CA ALA A 8 64.29 -10.99 -10.91
C ALA A 8 64.36 -9.87 -11.97
N LEU A 9 64.40 -10.26 -13.25
CA LEU A 9 64.34 -9.35 -14.38
C LEU A 9 63.02 -8.55 -14.40
N VAL A 10 61.88 -9.22 -14.22
CA VAL A 10 60.57 -8.58 -14.15
C VAL A 10 60.48 -7.61 -12.97
N ASN A 11 61.01 -7.98 -11.81
CA ASN A 11 61.07 -7.09 -10.64
C ASN A 11 61.82 -5.79 -10.96
N ARG A 12 62.98 -5.88 -11.63
CA ARG A 12 63.76 -4.71 -12.03
C ARG A 12 63.03 -3.86 -13.05
N ILE A 13 62.50 -4.46 -14.12
CA ILE A 13 61.77 -3.75 -15.18
C ILE A 13 60.55 -3.00 -14.63
N ILE A 14 59.77 -3.63 -13.74
CA ILE A 14 58.59 -3.00 -13.15
C ILE A 14 58.98 -1.82 -12.26
N ARG A 15 60.06 -1.93 -11.47
CA ARG A 15 60.54 -0.81 -10.64
C ARG A 15 61.05 0.35 -11.49
N GLU A 16 61.91 0.08 -12.47
CA GLU A 16 62.43 1.08 -13.40
C GLU A 16 61.31 1.83 -14.13
N TYR A 17 60.28 1.11 -14.56
CA TYR A 17 59.10 1.70 -15.20
C TYR A 17 58.28 2.58 -14.25
N TYR A 18 57.95 2.13 -13.03
CA TYR A 18 57.09 2.91 -12.12
C TYR A 18 57.82 4.06 -11.42
N GLU A 19 59.11 3.91 -11.12
CA GLU A 19 59.90 4.92 -10.39
C GLU A 19 60.52 5.96 -11.34
N PHE A 20 60.94 5.57 -12.54
CA PHE A 20 61.70 6.43 -13.46
C PHE A 20 61.09 6.57 -14.86
N GLY A 21 60.01 5.84 -15.18
CA GLY A 21 59.44 5.82 -16.53
C GLY A 21 60.35 5.16 -17.56
N ASN A 22 61.37 4.43 -17.11
CA ASN A 22 62.39 3.83 -17.97
C ASN A 22 61.89 2.51 -18.58
N THR A 23 61.83 2.46 -19.92
CA THR A 23 61.40 1.27 -20.69
C THR A 23 62.52 0.64 -21.49
N THR A 24 63.78 1.07 -21.30
CA THR A 24 64.95 0.64 -22.10
C THR A 24 65.15 -0.87 -22.03
N ASP A 25 65.22 -1.43 -20.81
CA ASP A 25 65.36 -2.88 -20.59
C ASP A 25 64.17 -3.67 -21.17
N MET A 26 62.99 -3.06 -21.24
CA MET A 26 61.81 -3.70 -21.79
C MET A 26 61.85 -3.73 -23.32
N ARG A 27 62.31 -2.65 -23.96
CA ARG A 27 62.36 -2.48 -25.42
C ARG A 27 63.13 -3.61 -26.11
N ASP A 28 64.27 -3.99 -25.55
CA ASP A 28 65.15 -5.03 -26.12
C ASP A 28 64.57 -6.45 -25.96
N LEU A 29 63.59 -6.62 -25.08
CA LEU A 29 62.94 -7.90 -24.79
C LEU A 29 61.63 -8.10 -25.54
N LEU A 30 61.05 -7.08 -26.17
CA LEU A 30 59.76 -7.20 -26.87
C LEU A 30 59.89 -8.03 -28.16
N THR A 31 58.92 -8.91 -28.42
CA THR A 31 58.77 -9.53 -29.75
C THR A 31 58.19 -8.52 -30.75
N ASP A 32 58.33 -8.78 -32.05
CA ASP A 32 57.80 -7.88 -33.09
C ASP A 32 56.26 -7.82 -33.08
N ASP A 33 55.61 -8.90 -32.66
CA ASP A 33 54.16 -9.09 -32.56
C ASP A 33 53.60 -8.83 -31.15
N VAL A 34 54.38 -8.23 -30.23
CA VAL A 34 53.99 -8.04 -28.83
C VAL A 34 52.65 -7.31 -28.68
N ILE A 35 51.84 -7.73 -27.70
CA ILE A 35 50.52 -7.14 -27.43
C ILE A 35 50.47 -6.51 -26.04
N ALA A 36 49.91 -5.30 -25.91
CA ALA A 36 49.57 -4.71 -24.62
C ALA A 36 48.08 -4.38 -24.50
N PHE A 37 47.48 -4.67 -23.34
CA PHE A 37 46.04 -4.46 -23.10
C PHE A 37 45.70 -4.13 -21.64
N GLY A 38 44.59 -3.42 -21.42
CA GLY A 38 44.09 -2.99 -20.10
C GLY A 38 42.94 -3.84 -19.53
N VAL A 39 42.29 -3.35 -18.46
CA VAL A 39 41.16 -4.04 -17.77
C VAL A 39 39.93 -4.18 -18.68
N ILE A 40 39.75 -3.28 -19.65
CA ILE A 40 38.65 -3.31 -20.61
C ILE A 40 39.19 -3.98 -21.87
N SER A 41 38.87 -5.26 -22.03
CA SER A 41 39.43 -6.20 -23.03
C SER A 41 39.05 -5.91 -24.49
N GLN A 42 38.63 -4.69 -24.84
CA GLN A 42 38.18 -4.34 -26.19
C GLN A 42 39.21 -3.53 -26.99
N TYR A 43 40.27 -3.04 -26.35
CA TYR A 43 41.35 -2.30 -27.01
C TYR A 43 42.70 -2.91 -26.63
N TYR A 44 43.41 -3.42 -27.62
CA TYR A 44 44.80 -3.85 -27.51
C TYR A 44 45.65 -3.06 -28.50
N VAL A 45 46.91 -2.85 -28.15
CA VAL A 45 47.92 -2.36 -29.09
C VAL A 45 48.86 -3.51 -29.42
N GLN A 46 49.28 -3.59 -30.68
CA GLN A 46 50.19 -4.62 -31.16
C GLN A 46 51.40 -3.99 -31.85
N GLY A 47 52.56 -4.58 -31.63
CA GLY A 47 53.84 -4.13 -32.18
C GLY A 47 54.68 -3.33 -31.18
N ARG A 48 56.00 -3.36 -31.36
CA ARG A 48 56.97 -2.77 -30.42
C ARG A 48 56.73 -1.29 -30.13
N GLU A 49 56.71 -0.45 -31.15
CA GLU A 49 56.55 1.00 -30.99
C GLU A 49 55.16 1.39 -30.44
N PRO A 50 54.03 0.83 -30.91
CA PRO A 50 52.71 1.05 -30.31
C PRO A 50 52.63 0.65 -28.83
N VAL A 51 53.25 -0.48 -28.44
CA VAL A 51 53.29 -0.93 -27.04
C VAL A 51 54.12 0.02 -26.18
N LEU A 52 55.28 0.49 -26.65
CA LEU A 52 56.09 1.45 -25.92
C LEU A 52 55.37 2.80 -25.73
N ASN A 53 54.66 3.29 -26.75
CA ASN A 53 53.84 4.49 -26.65
C ASN A 53 52.69 4.32 -25.64
N PHE A 54 52.01 3.16 -25.67
CA PHE A 54 50.97 2.82 -24.71
C PHE A 54 51.49 2.79 -23.26
N LEU A 55 52.70 2.29 -23.05
CA LEU A 55 53.37 2.30 -21.75
C LEU A 55 53.81 3.70 -21.33
N ALA A 56 54.31 4.54 -22.24
CA ALA A 56 54.68 5.92 -21.96
C ALA A 56 53.46 6.77 -21.55
N ASP A 57 52.35 6.69 -22.29
CA ASP A 57 51.09 7.35 -21.94
C ASP A 57 50.50 6.81 -20.63
N SER A 58 50.71 5.52 -20.40
CA SER A 58 50.36 4.86 -19.15
C SER A 58 51.15 5.42 -17.96
N TYR A 59 52.45 5.69 -18.13
CA TYR A 59 53.32 6.23 -17.09
C TYR A 59 52.93 7.65 -16.69
N ARG A 60 52.59 8.53 -17.65
CA ARG A 60 52.15 9.92 -17.36
C ARG A 60 51.01 10.00 -16.33
N LYS A 61 50.13 9.01 -16.33
CA LYS A 61 48.98 8.92 -15.39
C LYS A 61 49.36 8.49 -13.97
N VAL A 62 50.59 8.04 -13.76
CA VAL A 62 51.11 7.51 -12.48
C VAL A 62 52.46 8.16 -12.13
N GLU A 63 52.77 9.31 -12.72
CA GLU A 63 54.03 10.02 -12.48
C GLU A 63 54.14 10.43 -11.00
N GLY A 64 55.34 10.28 -10.42
CA GLY A 64 55.60 10.61 -9.01
C GLY A 64 55.11 9.59 -7.98
N VAL A 65 54.87 8.33 -8.39
CA VAL A 65 54.63 7.20 -7.46
C VAL A 65 55.92 6.49 -7.08
N HIS A 66 55.92 5.79 -5.94
CA HIS A 66 57.01 4.92 -5.48
C HIS A 66 56.49 3.52 -5.18
N VAL A 67 57.25 2.49 -5.52
CA VAL A 67 56.88 1.09 -5.27
C VAL A 67 57.15 0.73 -3.81
N LYS A 68 56.09 0.68 -3.00
CA LYS A 68 56.14 0.33 -1.58
C LYS A 68 56.40 -1.17 -1.37
N LYS A 69 55.64 -2.00 -2.09
CA LYS A 69 55.70 -3.45 -2.00
C LYS A 69 55.40 -4.05 -3.37
N MET A 70 56.07 -5.14 -3.71
CA MET A 70 55.82 -5.89 -4.93
C MET A 70 55.94 -7.37 -4.65
N ALA A 71 54.98 -8.15 -5.14
CA ALA A 71 55.00 -9.61 -5.09
C ALA A 71 54.82 -10.16 -6.51
N CYS A 72 55.74 -11.02 -6.94
CA CYS A 72 55.73 -11.64 -8.26
C CYS A 72 55.56 -13.15 -8.12
N ASN A 73 54.73 -13.74 -8.98
CA ASN A 73 54.55 -15.18 -9.09
C ASN A 73 54.70 -15.61 -10.54
N GLU A 74 55.47 -16.67 -10.77
CA GLU A 74 55.78 -17.21 -12.08
C GLU A 74 54.88 -18.42 -12.37
N ILE A 75 54.29 -18.45 -13.56
CA ILE A 75 53.48 -19.56 -14.04
C ILE A 75 54.04 -20.00 -15.39
N GLU A 76 54.53 -21.23 -15.45
CA GLU A 76 55.07 -21.83 -16.65
C GLU A 76 53.99 -22.64 -17.38
N THR A 77 53.97 -22.53 -18.71
CA THR A 77 53.12 -23.32 -19.60
C THR A 77 53.96 -23.84 -20.77
N ASP A 78 53.43 -24.81 -21.52
CA ASP A 78 54.10 -25.39 -22.68
C ASP A 78 54.45 -24.35 -23.78
N GLN A 79 53.83 -23.17 -23.74
CA GLN A 79 54.00 -22.09 -24.71
C GLN A 79 54.86 -20.92 -24.22
N GLY A 80 55.27 -20.90 -22.94
CA GLY A 80 56.04 -19.79 -22.37
C GLY A 80 55.93 -19.62 -20.86
N ILE A 81 56.38 -18.46 -20.37
CA ILE A 81 56.38 -18.11 -18.94
C ILE A 81 55.53 -16.85 -18.74
N THR A 82 54.59 -16.88 -17.80
CA THR A 82 53.82 -15.71 -17.40
C THR A 82 54.18 -15.29 -15.99
N VAL A 83 54.67 -14.07 -15.83
CA VAL A 83 54.92 -13.49 -14.50
C VAL A 83 53.76 -12.57 -14.13
N ARG A 84 53.08 -12.88 -13.03
CA ARG A 84 52.03 -12.06 -12.44
C ARG A 84 52.62 -11.23 -11.30
N ALA A 85 52.53 -9.91 -11.39
CA ALA A 85 53.04 -8.99 -10.37
C ALA A 85 51.89 -8.21 -9.72
N ALA A 86 51.87 -8.16 -8.39
CA ALA A 86 51.03 -7.25 -7.61
C ALA A 86 51.92 -6.14 -7.05
N VAL A 87 51.65 -4.90 -7.43
CA VAL A 87 52.47 -3.73 -7.09
C VAL A 87 51.65 -2.76 -6.26
N GLU A 88 52.11 -2.49 -5.04
CA GLU A 88 51.57 -1.44 -4.17
C GLU A 88 52.37 -0.16 -4.39
N LEU A 89 51.66 0.87 -4.84
CA LEU A 89 52.23 2.18 -5.14
C LEU A 89 51.81 3.20 -4.08
N THR A 90 52.70 4.14 -3.81
CA THR A 90 52.48 5.28 -2.92
C THR A 90 52.79 6.57 -3.65
N SER A 91 51.92 7.58 -3.53
CA SER A 91 52.15 8.93 -4.06
C SER A 91 52.40 9.93 -2.91
N ARG A 92 52.98 11.10 -3.23
CA ARG A 92 53.22 12.21 -2.27
C ARG A 92 51.97 12.61 -1.47
N ASN A 93 50.77 12.35 -1.98
CA ASN A 93 49.48 12.62 -1.31
C ASN A 93 48.90 11.43 -0.51
N ARG A 94 49.73 10.47 -0.05
CA ARG A 94 49.34 9.30 0.80
C ARG A 94 48.20 8.41 0.25
N ARG A 95 47.87 8.46 -1.04
CA ARG A 95 46.97 7.46 -1.66
C ARG A 95 47.76 6.20 -1.99
N HIS A 96 47.31 5.07 -1.42
CA HIS A 96 47.75 3.73 -1.80
C HIS A 96 46.98 3.28 -3.05
N SER A 97 47.69 2.92 -4.11
CA SER A 97 47.08 2.31 -5.31
C SER A 97 47.74 0.99 -5.63
N THR A 98 46.94 -0.06 -5.81
CA THR A 98 47.44 -1.40 -6.15
C THR A 98 47.21 -1.66 -7.64
N HIS A 99 48.29 -1.98 -8.35
CA HIS A 99 48.25 -2.41 -9.74
C HIS A 99 48.55 -3.91 -9.83
N ARG A 100 47.88 -4.60 -10.75
CA ARG A 100 48.24 -5.97 -11.13
C ARG A 100 48.77 -5.98 -12.55
N LEU A 101 49.93 -6.59 -12.75
CA LEU A 101 50.55 -6.74 -14.05
C LEU A 101 50.67 -8.21 -14.40
N MET A 102 50.54 -8.52 -15.68
CA MET A 102 50.95 -9.82 -16.23
C MET A 102 51.92 -9.56 -17.38
N ILE A 103 53.11 -10.15 -17.30
CA ILE A 103 54.10 -10.11 -18.38
C ILE A 103 54.26 -11.53 -18.90
N MET A 104 53.95 -11.72 -20.17
CA MET A 104 53.97 -12.99 -20.87
C MET A 104 55.23 -13.07 -21.72
N PHE A 105 55.99 -14.15 -21.53
CA PHE A 105 57.21 -14.45 -22.25
C PHE A 105 57.01 -15.68 -23.12
N ARG A 106 57.43 -15.60 -24.37
CA ARG A 106 57.54 -16.72 -25.32
C ARG A 106 59.01 -17.12 -25.45
N LYS A 107 59.27 -18.42 -25.62
CA LYS A 107 60.61 -18.91 -25.96
C LYS A 107 60.87 -18.72 -27.46
N GLU A 108 61.90 -17.96 -27.82
CA GLU A 108 62.41 -17.82 -29.18
C GLU A 108 63.88 -18.25 -29.21
N ALA A 109 64.15 -19.35 -29.93
CA ALA A 109 65.43 -20.05 -29.90
C ALA A 109 65.88 -20.36 -28.44
N ASP A 110 66.99 -19.77 -28.00
CA ASP A 110 67.59 -19.94 -26.66
C ASP A 110 67.32 -18.77 -25.68
N THR A 111 66.35 -17.90 -26.01
CA THR A 111 66.02 -16.72 -25.20
C THR A 111 64.52 -16.57 -24.97
N TYR A 112 64.15 -15.95 -23.85
CA TYR A 112 62.77 -15.56 -23.56
C TYR A 112 62.55 -14.11 -23.96
N ARG A 113 61.49 -13.86 -24.72
CA ARG A 113 61.08 -12.52 -25.15
C ARG A 113 59.64 -12.24 -24.73
N ILE A 114 59.35 -10.99 -24.40
CA ILE A 114 58.04 -10.52 -23.98
C ILE A 114 57.11 -10.47 -25.19
N CYS A 115 56.10 -11.34 -25.20
CA CYS A 115 55.06 -11.39 -26.22
C CYS A 115 53.76 -10.73 -25.76
N GLY A 116 53.59 -10.43 -24.47
CA GLY A 116 52.42 -9.69 -24.01
C GLY A 116 52.54 -9.01 -22.65
N ILE A 117 51.84 -7.89 -22.48
CA ILE A 117 51.79 -7.10 -21.24
C ILE A 117 50.35 -6.72 -20.91
N ASN A 118 49.87 -7.08 -19.73
CA ASN A 118 48.58 -6.64 -19.20
C ASN A 118 48.79 -5.75 -17.96
N VAL A 119 48.13 -4.59 -17.91
CA VAL A 119 48.19 -3.69 -16.76
C VAL A 119 46.78 -3.40 -16.26
N GLN A 120 46.45 -3.89 -15.07
CA GLN A 120 45.19 -3.67 -14.38
C GLN A 120 45.33 -2.62 -13.29
N ARG A 121 44.65 -1.48 -13.48
CA ARG A 121 44.63 -0.36 -12.53
C ARG A 121 43.36 -0.37 -11.70
N GLY A 122 43.44 0.10 -10.46
CA GLY A 122 42.26 0.33 -9.62
C GLY A 122 41.52 -0.95 -9.20
N PHE A 123 42.17 -2.12 -9.25
CA PHE A 123 41.55 -3.41 -8.90
C PHE A 123 40.99 -3.40 -7.46
N ALA A 124 41.63 -2.70 -6.53
CA ALA A 124 41.09 -2.50 -5.19
C ALA A 124 39.79 -1.69 -5.17
N SER A 125 39.69 -0.60 -5.96
CA SER A 125 38.46 0.18 -6.10
C SER A 125 37.37 -0.59 -6.84
N PHE A 126 37.73 -1.42 -7.82
CA PHE A 126 36.82 -2.34 -8.50
C PHE A 126 36.26 -3.39 -7.52
N LEU A 127 37.11 -4.06 -6.74
CA LEU A 127 36.67 -5.00 -5.70
C LEU A 127 35.83 -4.34 -4.61
N TYR A 128 36.14 -3.08 -4.28
CA TYR A 128 35.35 -2.28 -3.35
C TYR A 128 33.94 -2.01 -3.90
N ASN A 129 33.85 -1.49 -5.13
CA ASN A 129 32.57 -1.21 -5.81
C ASN A 129 31.75 -2.49 -6.07
N LEU A 130 32.38 -3.65 -6.17
CA LEU A 130 31.68 -4.93 -6.28
C LEU A 130 30.94 -5.31 -5.00
N ASN A 131 31.33 -4.79 -3.83
CA ASN A 131 30.76 -5.19 -2.55
C ASN A 131 30.09 -4.06 -1.76
N TYR A 132 30.45 -2.80 -1.99
CA TYR A 132 29.98 -1.67 -1.18
C TYR A 132 29.28 -0.61 -2.03
N ASP A 133 28.31 0.06 -1.42
CA ASP A 133 27.69 1.28 -1.93
C ASP A 133 28.66 2.47 -1.81
N ARG A 134 28.78 3.28 -2.87
CA ARG A 134 29.81 4.33 -2.94
C ARG A 134 29.50 5.54 -2.06
N LEU A 135 28.24 5.76 -1.72
CA LEU A 135 27.81 6.91 -0.94
C LEU A 135 27.87 6.59 0.56
N THR A 136 27.39 5.41 0.95
CA THR A 136 27.17 5.04 2.35
C THR A 136 28.20 4.07 2.91
N ASN A 137 29.05 3.47 2.08
CA ASN A 137 29.98 2.40 2.45
C ASN A 137 29.31 1.14 3.06
N LEU A 138 27.98 1.02 3.01
CA LEU A 138 27.27 -0.20 3.39
C LEU A 138 27.42 -1.27 2.31
N TYR A 139 27.10 -2.53 2.62
CA TYR A 139 27.07 -3.57 1.59
C TYR A 139 26.06 -3.22 0.50
N ASN A 140 26.44 -3.41 -0.76
CA ASN A 140 25.47 -3.40 -1.86
C ASN A 140 24.61 -4.69 -1.82
N LYS A 141 23.52 -4.73 -2.60
CA LYS A 141 22.59 -5.89 -2.64
C LYS A 141 23.30 -7.24 -2.73
N LYS A 142 24.28 -7.36 -3.64
CA LYS A 142 24.96 -8.64 -3.91
C LYS A 142 25.80 -9.10 -2.71
N ALA A 143 26.56 -8.18 -2.11
CA ALA A 143 27.36 -8.49 -0.93
C ALA A 143 26.49 -8.73 0.30
N PHE A 144 25.41 -7.98 0.47
CA PHE A 144 24.43 -8.17 1.53
C PHE A 144 23.85 -9.60 1.48
N CYS A 145 23.30 -10.03 0.33
CA CYS A 145 22.74 -11.38 0.20
C CYS A 145 23.76 -12.48 0.49
N ARG A 146 25.01 -12.32 0.01
CA ARG A 146 26.07 -13.29 0.30
C ARG A 146 26.39 -13.35 1.80
N ARG A 147 26.52 -12.19 2.46
CA ARG A 147 26.84 -12.13 3.88
C ARG A 147 25.70 -12.65 4.76
N VAL A 148 24.45 -12.40 4.38
CA VAL A 148 23.28 -12.99 5.06
C VAL A 148 23.30 -14.51 4.96
N ASN A 149 23.56 -15.09 3.78
CA ASN A 149 23.70 -16.54 3.63
C ASN A 149 24.80 -17.12 4.55
N GLU A 150 25.95 -16.45 4.64
CA GLU A 150 27.04 -16.84 5.54
C GLU A 150 26.60 -16.82 7.02
N VAL A 151 25.90 -15.75 7.44
CA VAL A 151 25.39 -15.61 8.82
C VAL A 151 24.34 -16.67 9.14
N LEU A 152 23.38 -16.91 8.23
CA LEU A 152 22.36 -17.94 8.42
C LEU A 152 22.96 -19.35 8.49
N ALA A 153 24.06 -19.61 7.78
CA ALA A 153 24.79 -20.88 7.86
C ALA A 153 25.65 -20.99 9.13
N GLN A 154 26.24 -19.89 9.59
CA GLN A 154 27.11 -19.86 10.78
C GLN A 154 26.31 -19.98 12.09
N TYR A 155 25.07 -19.50 12.11
CA TYR A 155 24.20 -19.50 13.30
C TYR A 155 22.88 -20.26 13.01
N PRO A 156 22.93 -21.61 12.97
CA PRO A 156 21.77 -22.44 12.62
C PRO A 156 20.63 -22.36 13.65
N ASP A 157 20.96 -22.18 14.93
CA ASP A 157 19.98 -22.19 16.04
C ASP A 157 19.46 -20.79 16.42
N THR A 158 19.88 -19.74 15.70
CA THR A 158 19.50 -18.35 15.98
C THR A 158 18.45 -17.88 15.00
N GLU A 159 17.28 -17.44 15.47
CA GLU A 159 16.27 -16.83 14.60
C GLU A 159 16.71 -15.44 14.13
N PHE A 160 16.40 -15.13 12.86
CA PHE A 160 16.77 -13.86 12.23
C PHE A 160 15.57 -13.17 11.62
N GLU A 161 15.68 -11.85 11.53
CA GLU A 161 14.78 -10.98 10.80
C GLU A 161 15.53 -10.23 9.71
N ILE A 162 14.87 -10.07 8.58
CA ILE A 162 15.31 -9.19 7.51
C ILE A 162 14.39 -7.97 7.52
N MET A 163 15.00 -6.81 7.75
CA MET A 163 14.31 -5.53 7.71
C MET A 163 14.75 -4.75 6.47
N ARG A 164 13.78 -4.19 5.77
CA ARG A 164 13.95 -3.18 4.73
C ARG A 164 13.29 -1.90 5.20
N PHE A 165 13.95 -0.77 5.05
CA PHE A 165 13.36 0.52 5.42
C PHE A 165 13.75 1.62 4.45
N ASN A 166 12.95 2.67 4.41
CA ASN A 166 13.20 3.83 3.55
C ASN A 166 12.82 5.15 4.22
N ILE A 167 13.19 6.27 3.58
CA ILE A 167 12.89 7.61 4.09
C ILE A 167 11.59 8.09 3.44
N ALA A 168 10.58 8.41 4.26
CA ALA A 168 9.30 8.91 3.78
C ALA A 168 9.50 10.19 2.96
N ARG A 169 8.89 10.24 1.77
CA ARG A 169 8.93 11.40 0.87
C ARG A 169 10.35 11.91 0.57
N PHE A 170 11.34 11.02 0.48
CA PHE A 170 12.74 11.41 0.23
C PHE A 170 12.93 12.30 -1.01
N LYS A 171 12.13 12.09 -2.07
CA LYS A 171 12.17 12.95 -3.25
C LYS A 171 11.83 14.41 -2.92
N VAL A 172 10.85 14.66 -2.05
CA VAL A 172 10.49 16.01 -1.59
C VAL A 172 11.65 16.67 -0.85
N ILE A 173 12.40 15.89 -0.06
CA ILE A 173 13.61 16.39 0.61
C ILE A 173 14.65 16.83 -0.42
N ASN A 174 14.89 16.02 -1.47
CA ASN A 174 15.81 16.39 -2.54
C ASN A 174 15.32 17.63 -3.32
N ASP A 175 14.03 17.71 -3.61
CA ASP A 175 13.44 18.80 -4.38
C ASP A 175 13.45 20.13 -3.60
N LEU A 176 13.27 20.09 -2.27
CA LEU A 176 13.25 21.29 -1.40
C LEU A 176 14.65 21.72 -0.93
N PHE A 177 15.53 20.77 -0.61
CA PHE A 177 16.81 21.06 0.06
C PHE A 177 18.05 20.66 -0.77
N GLY A 178 17.83 20.18 -2.00
CA GLY A 178 18.88 19.76 -2.93
C GLY A 178 19.42 18.36 -2.67
N GLU A 179 19.93 17.73 -3.73
CA GLU A 179 20.48 16.37 -3.69
C GLU A 179 21.65 16.21 -2.71
N GLU A 180 22.47 17.26 -2.50
CA GLU A 180 23.58 17.22 -1.55
C GLU A 180 23.10 17.02 -0.09
N THR A 181 21.95 17.59 0.26
CA THR A 181 21.32 17.42 1.58
C THR A 181 20.76 16.01 1.72
N GLY A 182 20.13 15.48 0.68
CA GLY A 182 19.72 14.07 0.64
C GLY A 182 20.90 13.13 0.82
N ASP A 183 22.01 13.37 0.14
CA ASP A 183 23.26 12.61 0.28
C ASP A 183 23.81 12.66 1.71
N LYS A 184 23.76 13.82 2.37
CA LYS A 184 24.16 13.96 3.78
C LYS A 184 23.27 13.12 4.71
N LEU A 185 21.95 13.13 4.49
CA LEU A 185 21.01 12.32 5.25
C LEU A 185 21.29 10.81 5.07
N LEU A 186 21.53 10.37 3.84
CA LEU A 186 21.85 8.96 3.56
C LEU A 186 23.16 8.51 4.24
N ARG A 187 24.19 9.36 4.26
CA ARG A 187 25.44 9.09 4.99
C ARG A 187 25.23 9.09 6.50
N TYR A 188 24.34 9.94 7.01
CA TYR A 188 24.02 9.99 8.43
C TYR A 188 23.35 8.69 8.92
N VAL A 189 22.37 8.20 8.15
CA VAL A 189 21.74 6.89 8.38
C VAL A 189 22.78 5.77 8.36
N SER A 190 23.68 5.76 7.38
CA SER A 190 24.68 4.70 7.29
C SER A 190 25.68 4.71 8.45
N GLN A 191 26.12 5.89 8.87
CA GLN A 191 27.00 6.04 10.04
C GLN A 191 26.35 5.48 11.29
N PHE A 192 25.07 5.82 11.51
CA PHE A 192 24.29 5.27 12.61
C PHE A 192 24.23 3.73 12.55
N LEU A 193 23.86 3.14 11.41
CA LEU A 193 23.77 1.68 11.27
C LEU A 193 25.10 1.00 11.58
N THR A 194 26.22 1.55 11.09
CA THR A 194 27.56 1.01 11.36
C THR A 194 28.00 1.17 12.83
N SER A 195 27.42 2.11 13.57
CA SER A 195 27.75 2.38 14.98
C SER A 195 27.15 1.36 15.95
N ILE A 196 26.11 0.63 15.54
CA ILE A 196 25.37 -0.32 16.38
C ILE A 196 26.25 -1.48 16.85
N GLN A 197 27.36 -1.78 16.12
CA GLN A 197 28.38 -2.80 16.46
C GLN A 197 27.82 -4.15 16.97
N LEU A 198 26.63 -4.52 16.51
CA LEU A 198 25.97 -5.75 16.94
C LEU A 198 26.35 -6.89 16.00
N GLU A 199 26.86 -7.98 16.55
CA GLU A 199 27.09 -9.23 15.82
C GLU A 199 26.02 -10.26 16.19
N PRO A 200 25.54 -11.09 15.25
CA PRO A 200 25.90 -11.16 13.83
C PRO A 200 24.95 -10.34 12.93
N CYS A 201 24.97 -9.00 12.98
CA CYS A 201 24.17 -8.16 12.08
C CYS A 201 24.84 -7.89 10.74
N VAL A 202 24.02 -7.72 9.70
CA VAL A 202 24.46 -7.32 8.35
C VAL A 202 23.70 -6.07 7.93
N TYR A 203 24.43 -5.05 7.45
CA TYR A 203 23.87 -3.77 7.02
C TYR A 203 24.16 -3.54 5.54
N GLY A 204 23.15 -3.11 4.79
CA GLY A 204 23.25 -2.86 3.36
C GLY A 204 22.44 -1.67 2.89
N ARG A 205 22.74 -1.21 1.69
CA ARG A 205 21.92 -0.26 0.93
C ARG A 205 21.57 -0.89 -0.42
N LEU A 206 20.28 -0.89 -0.72
CA LEU A 206 19.75 -1.51 -1.93
C LEU A 206 19.87 -0.57 -3.14
N TYR A 207 19.24 0.59 -3.06
CA TYR A 207 19.31 1.72 -3.99
C TYR A 207 18.65 2.95 -3.34
N ALA A 208 18.88 4.16 -3.85
CA ALA A 208 18.24 5.39 -3.39
C ALA A 208 18.19 5.50 -1.84
N ASP A 209 17.02 5.67 -1.25
CA ASP A 209 16.77 5.75 0.19
C ASP A 209 16.50 4.39 0.86
N ASN A 210 16.69 3.27 0.16
CA ASN A 210 16.33 1.94 0.66
C ASN A 210 17.52 1.25 1.35
N PHE A 211 17.37 1.00 2.65
CA PHE A 211 18.35 0.34 3.51
C PHE A 211 17.90 -1.08 3.89
N LEU A 212 18.89 -1.96 4.14
CA LEU A 212 18.70 -3.38 4.42
C LEU A 212 19.41 -3.76 5.72
N LEU A 213 18.72 -4.51 6.59
CA LEU A 213 19.28 -5.07 7.80
C LEU A 213 18.95 -6.57 7.89
N CYS A 214 19.89 -7.36 8.39
CA CYS A 214 19.65 -8.69 8.91
C CYS A 214 20.17 -8.74 10.35
N TYR A 215 19.33 -9.14 11.30
CA TYR A 215 19.67 -9.17 12.72
C TYR A 215 18.93 -10.30 13.46
N PRO A 216 19.44 -10.75 14.62
CA PRO A 216 18.78 -11.79 15.41
C PRO A 216 17.45 -11.30 16.01
N THR A 217 16.44 -12.18 16.11
CA THR A 217 15.13 -11.88 16.72
C THR A 217 15.19 -11.66 18.25
N ALA A 218 16.35 -11.83 18.87
CA ALA A 218 16.50 -11.81 20.32
C ALA A 218 16.30 -10.41 20.95
N GLY A 219 15.53 -10.35 22.05
CA GLY A 219 15.57 -9.24 23.01
C GLY A 219 15.02 -7.89 22.53
N ASN A 220 13.78 -7.85 22.03
CA ASN A 220 13.08 -6.64 21.54
C ASN A 220 13.94 -5.77 20.61
N LEU A 221 14.88 -6.40 19.89
CA LEU A 221 15.88 -5.68 19.11
C LEU A 221 15.23 -4.90 17.98
N ARG A 222 14.17 -5.45 17.40
CA ARG A 222 13.36 -4.81 16.38
C ARG A 222 12.84 -3.45 16.85
N GLU A 223 12.18 -3.41 18.01
CA GLU A 223 11.63 -2.18 18.58
C GLU A 223 12.72 -1.16 18.90
N HIS A 224 13.85 -1.62 19.46
CA HIS A 224 14.99 -0.75 19.75
C HIS A 224 15.61 -0.14 18.49
N LEU A 225 15.75 -0.93 17.41
CA LEU A 225 16.27 -0.46 16.12
C LEU A 225 15.35 0.60 15.50
N ILE A 226 14.04 0.33 15.48
CA ILE A 226 13.03 1.26 14.96
C ILE A 226 13.05 2.56 15.76
N HIS A 227 12.99 2.47 17.10
CA HIS A 227 13.01 3.64 17.96
C HIS A 227 14.28 4.46 17.78
N SER A 228 15.45 3.80 17.69
CA SER A 228 16.72 4.50 17.51
C SER A 228 16.82 5.21 16.15
N LEU A 229 16.30 4.60 15.08
CA LEU A 229 16.23 5.23 13.76
C LEU A 229 15.24 6.41 13.73
N GLN A 230 14.12 6.32 14.46
CA GLN A 230 13.21 7.45 14.61
C GLN A 230 13.85 8.61 15.38
N MET A 231 14.60 8.32 16.46
CA MET A 231 15.33 9.35 17.20
C MET A 231 16.43 9.99 16.36
N LEU A 232 17.11 9.20 15.52
CA LEU A 232 18.07 9.71 14.52
C LEU A 232 17.41 10.70 13.55
N ALA A 233 16.18 10.44 13.12
CA ALA A 233 15.43 11.32 12.24
C ALA A 233 15.25 12.71 12.86
N VAL A 234 14.95 12.77 14.16
CA VAL A 234 14.74 14.01 14.92
C VAL A 234 16.06 14.76 15.15
N SER A 235 17.18 14.05 15.31
CA SER A 235 18.49 14.68 15.56
C SER A 235 19.17 15.22 14.30
N PHE A 236 18.66 14.91 13.11
CA PHE A 236 19.18 15.48 11.88
C PHE A 236 18.68 16.92 11.73
N ALA A 237 19.61 17.88 11.70
CA ALA A 237 19.31 19.31 11.65
C ALA A 237 18.76 19.73 10.28
N LEU A 238 17.47 19.47 10.06
CA LEU A 238 16.71 19.86 8.88
C LEU A 238 15.37 20.45 9.32
N ASP A 239 14.98 21.59 8.74
CA ASP A 239 13.67 22.21 8.98
C ASP A 239 12.56 21.49 8.19
N TYR A 240 12.51 20.17 8.34
CA TYR A 240 11.57 19.27 7.71
C TYR A 240 11.49 17.98 8.52
N ARG A 241 10.27 17.49 8.76
CA ARG A 241 10.06 16.25 9.48
C ARG A 241 10.51 15.05 8.63
N ILE A 242 11.47 14.30 9.14
CA ILE A 242 11.94 13.06 8.53
C ILE A 242 11.23 11.90 9.22
N ASP A 243 10.51 11.10 8.45
CA ASP A 243 9.91 9.86 8.92
C ASP A 243 10.54 8.67 8.17
N PHE A 244 10.58 7.51 8.81
CA PHE A 244 11.02 6.26 8.21
C PHE A 244 9.85 5.27 8.16
N TYR A 245 9.77 4.47 7.11
CA TYR A 245 8.90 3.30 7.07
C TYR A 245 9.73 2.03 7.08
N PHE A 246 9.26 1.02 7.81
CA PHE A 246 9.95 -0.25 8.01
C PHE A 246 9.09 -1.41 7.51
N GLY A 247 9.75 -2.39 6.90
CA GLY A 247 9.18 -3.66 6.49
C GLY A 247 10.02 -4.80 7.01
N VAL A 248 9.41 -5.76 7.69
CA VAL A 248 10.13 -6.86 8.35
C VAL A 248 9.61 -8.21 7.83
N TYR A 249 10.56 -9.12 7.59
CA TYR A 249 10.29 -10.52 7.35
C TYR A 249 11.09 -11.38 8.35
N THR A 250 10.38 -12.15 9.18
CA THR A 250 10.98 -13.16 10.05
C THR A 250 11.37 -14.38 9.22
N VAL A 251 12.64 -14.81 9.31
CA VAL A 251 13.17 -15.91 8.52
C VAL A 251 12.59 -17.25 9.02
N LYS A 252 11.50 -17.69 8.40
CA LYS A 252 10.87 -19.00 8.66
C LYS A 252 11.55 -20.14 7.89
N GLU A 253 11.80 -19.92 6.60
CA GLU A 253 12.36 -20.89 5.66
C GLU A 253 13.77 -20.47 5.25
N ARG A 254 14.81 -21.20 5.72
CA ARG A 254 16.22 -20.84 5.47
C ARG A 254 16.74 -21.22 4.08
N ASP A 255 16.03 -22.08 3.37
CA ASP A 255 16.31 -22.52 2.00
C ASP A 255 15.86 -21.50 0.95
N LEU A 256 15.00 -20.55 1.33
CA LEU A 256 14.65 -19.43 0.47
C LEU A 256 15.86 -18.57 0.12
N SER A 257 15.86 -18.04 -1.10
CA SER A 257 16.89 -17.07 -1.48
C SER A 257 16.72 -15.80 -0.64
N VAL A 258 17.84 -15.19 -0.20
CA VAL A 258 17.80 -13.89 0.51
C VAL A 258 17.11 -12.82 -0.33
N THR A 259 17.19 -12.90 -1.65
CA THR A 259 16.43 -12.00 -2.54
C THR A 259 14.92 -12.13 -2.32
N THR A 260 14.40 -13.36 -2.22
CA THR A 260 12.99 -13.61 -1.91
C THR A 260 12.61 -13.09 -0.53
N MET A 261 13.50 -13.26 0.46
CA MET A 261 13.27 -12.72 1.80
C MET A 261 13.22 -11.18 1.80
N LEU A 262 14.07 -10.53 1.00
CA LEU A 262 14.05 -9.08 0.80
C LEU A 262 12.76 -8.61 0.11
N ASP A 263 12.22 -9.39 -0.83
CA ASP A 263 10.95 -9.11 -1.49
C ASP A 263 9.78 -9.24 -0.51
N ARG A 264 9.80 -10.24 0.39
CA ARG A 264 8.83 -10.37 1.48
C ARG A 264 8.90 -9.19 2.45
N ALA A 265 10.10 -8.79 2.88
CA ALA A 265 10.28 -7.59 3.71
C ALA A 265 9.81 -6.30 3.00
N ALA A 266 9.95 -6.22 1.67
CA ALA A 266 9.45 -5.10 0.88
C ALA A 266 7.92 -5.02 0.86
N MET A 267 7.22 -6.15 0.88
CA MET A 267 5.76 -6.17 1.02
C MET A 267 5.35 -5.63 2.40
N GLY A 268 6.03 -6.04 3.47
CA GLY A 268 5.87 -5.46 4.81
C GLY A 268 6.04 -3.93 4.80
N LEU A 269 7.07 -3.44 4.11
CA LEU A 269 7.33 -2.01 3.96
C LEU A 269 6.20 -1.28 3.22
N PHE A 270 5.68 -1.89 2.15
CA PHE A 270 4.57 -1.33 1.39
C PHE A 270 3.33 -1.13 2.28
N LYS A 271 2.99 -2.12 3.12
CA LYS A 271 1.88 -2.05 4.09
C LYS A 271 2.05 -0.90 5.09
N ALA A 272 3.26 -0.70 5.62
CA ALA A 272 3.57 0.44 6.48
C ALA A 272 3.36 1.79 5.76
N SER A 273 3.89 1.90 4.53
CA SER A 273 3.83 3.13 3.77
C SER A 273 2.42 3.54 3.30
N ARG A 274 1.51 2.58 3.10
CA ARG A 274 0.13 2.83 2.62
C ARG A 274 -0.78 3.39 3.72
N ASN A 275 -0.62 2.92 4.95
CA ASN A 275 -1.50 3.29 6.05
C ASN A 275 -1.11 4.62 6.71
N GLY A 276 0.16 5.04 6.62
CA GLY A 276 0.68 6.29 7.22
C GLY A 276 0.68 6.33 8.76
N ILE A 277 -0.18 5.52 9.40
CA ILE A 277 -0.35 5.32 10.84
C ILE A 277 0.63 4.25 11.35
N ILE A 278 0.90 3.23 10.54
CA ILE A 278 1.78 2.12 10.89
C ILE A 278 3.20 2.40 10.39
N VAL A 279 4.14 2.53 11.31
CA VAL A 279 5.54 2.84 10.97
C VAL A 279 6.31 1.57 10.54
N CYS A 280 5.92 0.39 11.04
CA CYS A 280 6.54 -0.88 10.71
C CYS A 280 5.51 -1.93 10.32
N GLY A 281 5.64 -2.51 9.12
CA GLY A 281 4.77 -3.56 8.61
C GLY A 281 5.49 -4.90 8.55
N GLU A 282 4.87 -5.92 9.11
CA GLU A 282 5.35 -7.30 9.02
C GLU A 282 4.76 -7.98 7.80
N TYR A 283 5.59 -8.78 7.13
CA TYR A 283 5.12 -9.69 6.10
C TYR A 283 4.29 -10.81 6.71
N ASP A 284 3.05 -10.92 6.26
CA ASP A 284 2.20 -12.09 6.42
C ASP A 284 2.04 -12.80 5.06
N ASP A 285 1.73 -14.09 5.06
CA ASP A 285 1.65 -14.87 3.83
C ASP A 285 0.44 -14.45 2.95
N ASP A 286 -0.61 -13.92 3.57
CA ASP A 286 -1.81 -13.39 2.90
C ASP A 286 -1.50 -12.13 2.06
N MET A 287 -0.51 -11.32 2.46
CA MET A 287 -0.11 -10.10 1.73
C MET A 287 0.31 -10.38 0.29
N ARG A 288 0.97 -11.51 0.03
CA ARG A 288 1.37 -11.86 -1.34
C ARG A 288 0.16 -12.16 -2.20
N GLU A 289 -0.78 -12.96 -1.69
CA GLU A 289 -2.00 -13.31 -2.41
C GLU A 289 -2.87 -12.07 -2.65
N ASN A 290 -3.01 -11.24 -1.63
CA ASN A 290 -3.73 -9.96 -1.71
C ASN A 290 -3.13 -9.05 -2.78
N MET A 291 -1.80 -8.84 -2.78
CA MET A 291 -1.14 -7.99 -3.78
C MET A 291 -1.32 -8.51 -5.22
N VAL A 292 -1.22 -9.83 -5.42
CA VAL A 292 -1.48 -10.44 -6.74
C VAL A 292 -2.94 -10.23 -7.14
N SER A 293 -3.88 -10.42 -6.22
CA SER A 293 -5.31 -10.21 -6.48
C SER A 293 -5.64 -8.75 -6.80
N GLU A 294 -5.02 -7.79 -6.09
CA GLU A 294 -5.18 -6.36 -6.36
C GLU A 294 -4.66 -6.01 -7.76
N GLN A 295 -3.49 -6.54 -8.14
CA GLN A 295 -2.92 -6.30 -9.46
C GLN A 295 -3.78 -6.88 -10.59
N VAL A 296 -4.39 -8.05 -10.37
CA VAL A 296 -5.35 -8.63 -11.33
C VAL A 296 -6.56 -7.72 -11.49
N ILE A 297 -7.07 -7.12 -10.41
CA ILE A 297 -8.17 -6.15 -10.48
C ILE A 297 -7.77 -4.92 -11.30
N VAL A 298 -6.61 -4.32 -11.01
CA VAL A 298 -6.11 -3.13 -11.71
C VAL A 298 -5.89 -3.40 -13.20
N ASN A 299 -5.36 -4.57 -13.56
CA ASN A 299 -5.10 -4.91 -14.96
C ASN A 299 -6.38 -5.07 -15.79
N ASN A 300 -7.49 -5.45 -15.18
CA ASN A 300 -8.75 -5.66 -15.89
C ASN A 300 -9.68 -4.44 -15.88
N MET A 301 -9.47 -3.45 -14.99
CA MET A 301 -10.42 -2.35 -14.73
C MET A 301 -10.93 -1.62 -15.99
N ASN A 302 -10.04 -1.14 -16.86
CA ASN A 302 -10.42 -0.39 -18.07
C ASN A 302 -11.17 -1.28 -19.07
N GLY A 303 -10.64 -2.48 -19.31
CA GLY A 303 -11.24 -3.42 -20.26
C GLY A 303 -12.62 -3.90 -19.81
N SER A 304 -12.82 -4.10 -18.50
CA SER A 304 -14.11 -4.48 -17.92
C SER A 304 -15.17 -3.38 -18.09
N LEU A 305 -14.77 -2.11 -17.95
CA LEU A 305 -15.66 -0.96 -18.16
C LEU A 305 -16.10 -0.85 -19.62
N GLU A 306 -15.17 -1.02 -20.56
CA GLU A 306 -15.47 -1.00 -22.00
C GLU A 306 -16.35 -2.17 -22.47
N ARG A 307 -16.31 -3.31 -21.75
CA ARG A 307 -17.08 -4.52 -22.10
C ARG A 307 -18.39 -4.67 -21.32
N ASP A 308 -18.85 -3.61 -20.65
CA ASP A 308 -20.06 -3.59 -19.81
C ASP A 308 -20.08 -4.72 -18.75
N GLU A 309 -18.91 -5.10 -18.20
CA GLU A 309 -18.81 -6.16 -17.18
C GLU A 309 -19.18 -5.67 -15.77
N PHE A 310 -19.28 -4.34 -15.60
CA PHE A 310 -19.87 -3.71 -14.42
C PHE A 310 -21.37 -3.56 -14.64
N ILE A 311 -22.16 -4.20 -13.78
CA ILE A 311 -23.61 -4.29 -13.86
C ILE A 311 -24.20 -3.62 -12.62
N VAL A 312 -25.27 -2.85 -12.82
CA VAL A 312 -26.00 -2.20 -11.72
C VAL A 312 -27.07 -3.17 -11.21
N TYR A 313 -26.96 -3.51 -9.93
CA TYR A 313 -28.01 -4.19 -9.18
C TYR A 313 -28.78 -3.15 -8.38
N LEU A 314 -30.05 -3.42 -8.09
CA LEU A 314 -30.91 -2.51 -7.34
C LEU A 314 -31.30 -3.17 -6.03
N GLN A 315 -31.07 -2.46 -4.92
CA GLN A 315 -31.60 -2.88 -3.62
C GLN A 315 -32.83 -2.03 -3.27
N PRO A 316 -34.03 -2.62 -3.16
CA PRO A 316 -35.23 -1.84 -2.87
C PRO A 316 -35.23 -1.24 -1.45
N LYS A 317 -35.75 -0.02 -1.34
CA LYS A 317 -36.03 0.70 -0.09
C LYS A 317 -37.51 0.54 0.25
N TYR A 318 -37.82 0.14 1.48
CA TYR A 318 -39.20 -0.12 1.91
C TYR A 318 -39.68 0.92 2.91
N ASN A 319 -40.93 1.35 2.77
CA ASN A 319 -41.62 2.07 3.82
C ASN A 319 -42.08 1.09 4.90
N LEU A 320 -41.65 1.29 6.15
CA LEU A 320 -41.92 0.37 7.25
C LEU A 320 -43.39 0.30 7.66
N ASN A 321 -44.18 1.33 7.35
CA ASN A 321 -45.60 1.41 7.67
C ASN A 321 -46.47 0.74 6.60
N THR A 322 -46.14 0.94 5.31
CA THR A 322 -46.94 0.39 4.21
C THR A 322 -46.39 -0.91 3.66
N GLU A 323 -45.15 -1.28 4.02
CA GLU A 323 -44.39 -2.41 3.47
C GLU A 323 -44.25 -2.35 1.93
N LYS A 324 -44.31 -1.14 1.37
CA LYS A 324 -44.19 -0.92 -0.08
C LYS A 324 -42.80 -0.40 -0.44
N VAL A 325 -42.35 -0.77 -1.62
CA VAL A 325 -41.14 -0.19 -2.23
C VAL A 325 -41.38 1.30 -2.49
N VAL A 326 -40.45 2.13 -2.04
CA VAL A 326 -40.47 3.60 -2.21
C VAL A 326 -39.30 4.14 -3.02
N GLY A 327 -38.30 3.31 -3.28
CA GLY A 327 -37.09 3.66 -4.03
C GLY A 327 -36.15 2.46 -4.13
N ALA A 328 -34.96 2.68 -4.64
CA ALA A 328 -33.89 1.68 -4.62
C ALA A 328 -32.51 2.32 -4.53
N GLU A 329 -31.52 1.55 -4.14
CA GLU A 329 -30.10 1.91 -4.26
C GLU A 329 -29.45 1.17 -5.42
N ALA A 330 -28.76 1.90 -6.29
CA ALA A 330 -27.96 1.38 -7.38
C ALA A 330 -26.58 0.95 -6.87
N LEU A 331 -26.37 -0.36 -6.89
CA LEU A 331 -25.19 -1.01 -6.36
C LEU A 331 -24.42 -1.71 -7.49
N VAL A 332 -23.20 -1.25 -7.74
CA VAL A 332 -22.34 -1.84 -8.77
C VAL A 332 -21.94 -3.28 -8.40
N ARG A 333 -21.94 -4.17 -9.40
CA ARG A 333 -21.45 -5.55 -9.34
C ARG A 333 -20.51 -5.79 -10.50
N TRP A 334 -19.39 -6.44 -10.26
CA TRP A 334 -18.46 -6.80 -11.33
C TRP A 334 -18.57 -8.27 -11.65
N ILE A 335 -19.10 -8.58 -12.84
CA ILE A 335 -19.24 -9.95 -13.35
C ILE A 335 -18.19 -10.15 -14.44
N HIS A 336 -17.03 -10.65 -14.04
CA HIS A 336 -15.91 -10.86 -14.95
C HIS A 336 -15.96 -12.28 -15.55
N PRO A 337 -15.74 -12.46 -16.88
CA PRO A 337 -15.87 -13.77 -17.53
C PRO A 337 -14.98 -14.87 -16.94
N GLN A 338 -13.76 -14.53 -16.51
CA GLN A 338 -12.81 -15.50 -15.93
C GLN A 338 -12.75 -15.50 -14.40
N LEU A 339 -13.09 -14.37 -13.73
CA LEU A 339 -12.99 -14.25 -12.27
C LEU A 339 -14.34 -14.53 -11.59
N GLY A 340 -15.42 -14.63 -12.38
CA GLY A 340 -16.78 -14.70 -11.86
C GLY A 340 -17.20 -13.40 -11.21
N PHE A 341 -17.97 -13.51 -10.14
CA PHE A 341 -18.43 -12.38 -9.36
C PHE A 341 -17.30 -11.82 -8.48
N VAL A 342 -16.92 -10.56 -8.72
CA VAL A 342 -15.96 -9.84 -7.90
C VAL A 342 -16.71 -8.86 -6.99
N SER A 343 -16.58 -9.06 -5.68
CA SER A 343 -17.27 -8.23 -4.68
C SER A 343 -16.80 -6.76 -4.72
N PRO A 344 -17.72 -5.78 -4.62
CA PRO A 344 -17.37 -4.35 -4.50
C PRO A 344 -16.38 -4.06 -3.37
N ALA A 345 -16.50 -4.75 -2.24
CA ALA A 345 -15.57 -4.61 -1.12
C ALA A 345 -14.11 -4.95 -1.48
N LYS A 346 -13.87 -5.70 -2.56
CA LYS A 346 -12.52 -5.99 -3.07
C LYS A 346 -12.00 -4.93 -4.03
N PHE A 347 -12.82 -4.43 -4.96
CA PHE A 347 -12.34 -3.56 -6.03
C PHE A 347 -12.56 -2.06 -5.79
N VAL A 348 -13.61 -1.66 -5.07
CA VAL A 348 -13.91 -0.25 -4.81
C VAL A 348 -12.76 0.43 -4.06
N PRO A 349 -12.20 -0.13 -2.96
CA PRO A 349 -11.07 0.50 -2.27
C PRO A 349 -9.81 0.64 -3.15
N ILE A 350 -9.61 -0.27 -4.11
CA ILE A 350 -8.49 -0.22 -5.05
C ILE A 350 -8.70 0.93 -6.05
N PHE A 351 -9.93 1.08 -6.55
CA PHE A 351 -10.30 2.11 -7.53
C PHE A 351 -10.32 3.51 -6.90
N GLU A 352 -10.68 3.63 -5.62
CA GLU A 352 -10.56 4.89 -4.90
C GLU A 352 -9.10 5.34 -4.78
N GLN A 353 -8.20 4.40 -4.48
CA GLN A 353 -6.78 4.72 -4.30
C GLN A 353 -6.05 5.07 -5.59
N ASN A 354 -6.42 4.46 -6.70
CA ASN A 354 -5.80 4.76 -8.00
C ASN A 354 -6.56 5.85 -8.79
N GLY A 355 -7.70 6.32 -8.28
CA GLY A 355 -8.54 7.35 -8.90
C GLY A 355 -9.46 6.86 -10.02
N PHE A 356 -9.52 5.55 -10.28
CA PHE A 356 -10.43 4.96 -11.28
C PHE A 356 -11.90 4.99 -10.83
N ILE A 357 -12.17 5.13 -9.53
CA ILE A 357 -13.53 5.13 -9.00
C ILE A 357 -14.43 6.18 -9.66
N TYR A 358 -13.90 7.37 -9.97
CA TYR A 358 -14.66 8.41 -10.67
C TYR A 358 -15.16 7.98 -12.06
N GLN A 359 -14.40 7.15 -12.78
CA GLN A 359 -14.82 6.62 -14.08
C GLN A 359 -15.90 5.56 -13.92
N LEU A 360 -15.77 4.72 -12.89
CA LEU A 360 -16.77 3.72 -12.55
C LEU A 360 -18.08 4.38 -12.10
N ASP A 361 -18.00 5.39 -11.23
CA ASP A 361 -19.16 6.10 -10.70
C ASP A 361 -19.91 6.81 -11.83
N LYS A 362 -19.21 7.52 -12.73
CA LYS A 362 -19.82 8.08 -13.94
C LYS A 362 -20.54 7.05 -14.80
N TYR A 363 -19.93 5.88 -14.98
CA TYR A 363 -20.56 4.79 -15.73
C TYR A 363 -21.84 4.31 -15.02
N VAL A 364 -21.81 4.15 -13.69
CA VAL A 364 -22.99 3.77 -12.90
C VAL A 364 -24.07 4.84 -12.99
N TRP A 365 -23.74 6.13 -12.83
CA TRP A 365 -24.68 7.24 -12.92
C TRP A 365 -25.39 7.28 -14.29
N GLU A 366 -24.63 7.13 -15.37
CA GLU A 366 -25.14 7.07 -16.74
C GLU A 366 -26.08 5.87 -16.92
N LYS A 367 -25.68 4.66 -16.49
CA LYS A 367 -26.51 3.45 -16.60
C LYS A 367 -27.80 3.57 -15.79
N THR A 368 -27.75 4.16 -14.59
CA THR A 368 -28.94 4.42 -13.78
C THR A 368 -29.88 5.42 -14.45
N CYS A 369 -29.35 6.51 -15.01
CA CYS A 369 -30.16 7.49 -15.76
C CYS A 369 -30.79 6.85 -17.01
N GLN A 370 -30.02 6.06 -17.77
CA GLN A 370 -30.52 5.33 -18.92
C GLN A 370 -31.68 4.40 -18.53
N MET A 371 -31.49 3.60 -17.47
CA MET A 371 -32.49 2.68 -16.96
C MET A 371 -33.79 3.42 -16.55
N LEU A 372 -33.68 4.52 -15.80
CA LEU A 372 -34.83 5.34 -15.41
C LEU A 372 -35.57 5.86 -16.65
N ARG A 373 -34.85 6.36 -17.65
CA ARG A 373 -35.45 6.85 -18.90
C ARG A 373 -36.18 5.75 -19.67
N GLU A 374 -35.56 4.58 -19.80
CA GLU A 374 -36.16 3.41 -20.45
C GLU A 374 -37.46 2.96 -19.76
N ASP A 375 -37.51 3.05 -18.43
CA ASP A 375 -38.72 2.72 -17.67
C ASP A 375 -39.83 3.76 -17.88
N ILE A 376 -39.50 5.06 -17.89
CA ILE A 376 -40.48 6.12 -18.20
C ILE A 376 -41.01 5.96 -19.64
N ASP A 377 -40.15 5.72 -20.62
CA ASP A 377 -40.54 5.58 -22.03
C ASP A 377 -41.42 4.35 -22.28
N ALA A 378 -41.19 3.28 -21.52
CA ALA A 378 -42.01 2.09 -21.58
C ALA A 378 -43.30 2.17 -20.76
N GLY A 379 -43.55 3.30 -20.07
CA GLY A 379 -44.71 3.47 -19.19
C GLY A 379 -44.70 2.54 -17.97
N ARG A 380 -43.50 2.07 -17.55
CA ARG A 380 -43.33 1.28 -16.33
C ARG A 380 -43.38 2.20 -15.09
N PRO A 381 -43.69 1.66 -13.90
CA PRO A 381 -43.55 2.40 -12.67
C PRO A 381 -42.10 2.81 -12.45
N VAL A 382 -41.87 4.06 -12.04
CA VAL A 382 -40.54 4.61 -11.83
C VAL A 382 -40.51 5.18 -10.42
N MET A 383 -39.50 4.77 -9.65
CA MET A 383 -39.24 5.25 -8.31
C MET A 383 -37.86 5.93 -8.27
N PRO A 384 -37.60 6.79 -7.27
CA PRO A 384 -36.27 7.34 -7.07
C PRO A 384 -35.23 6.23 -6.87
N VAL A 385 -34.07 6.40 -7.50
CA VAL A 385 -32.92 5.51 -7.37
C VAL A 385 -31.74 6.31 -6.85
N SER A 386 -31.16 5.87 -5.75
CA SER A 386 -29.94 6.45 -5.21
C SER A 386 -28.68 5.88 -5.85
N ILE A 387 -27.70 6.74 -6.03
CA ILE A 387 -26.38 6.41 -6.53
C ILE A 387 -25.32 6.91 -5.55
N ASN A 388 -24.31 6.07 -5.35
CA ASN A 388 -23.15 6.43 -4.56
C ASN A 388 -22.32 7.50 -5.28
N VAL A 389 -21.86 8.50 -4.53
CA VAL A 389 -20.94 9.55 -5.00
C VAL A 389 -19.71 9.50 -4.11
N SER A 390 -18.61 8.98 -4.65
CA SER A 390 -17.39 8.77 -3.89
C SER A 390 -16.80 10.10 -3.42
N ARG A 391 -16.11 10.08 -2.27
CA ARG A 391 -15.45 11.27 -1.70
C ARG A 391 -14.53 11.97 -2.72
N VAL A 392 -13.83 11.19 -3.54
CA VAL A 392 -12.88 11.73 -4.50
C VAL A 392 -13.54 12.54 -5.63
N ASP A 393 -14.83 12.32 -5.87
CA ASP A 393 -15.57 12.97 -6.96
C ASP A 393 -15.87 14.44 -6.65
N PHE A 394 -15.97 14.79 -5.36
CA PHE A 394 -16.16 16.16 -4.88
C PHE A 394 -14.95 17.06 -5.12
N TYR A 395 -13.77 16.48 -5.34
CA TYR A 395 -12.60 17.25 -5.80
C TYR A 395 -12.71 17.66 -7.27
N SER A 396 -13.66 17.09 -8.04
CA SER A 396 -13.91 17.51 -9.40
C SER A 396 -14.66 18.84 -9.41
N PRO A 397 -14.09 19.93 -9.97
CA PRO A 397 -14.72 21.25 -9.96
C PRO A 397 -16.03 21.30 -10.77
N ASN A 398 -16.30 20.30 -11.62
CA ASN A 398 -17.44 20.27 -12.52
C ASN A 398 -18.52 19.24 -12.11
N LEU A 399 -18.51 18.73 -10.87
CA LEU A 399 -19.43 17.67 -10.45
C LEU A 399 -20.91 18.07 -10.63
N VAL A 400 -21.28 19.31 -10.26
CA VAL A 400 -22.65 19.83 -10.44
C VAL A 400 -23.06 19.79 -11.91
N GLN A 401 -22.18 20.27 -12.81
CA GLN A 401 -22.44 20.28 -14.25
C GLN A 401 -22.62 18.87 -14.81
N VAL A 402 -21.87 17.88 -14.30
CA VAL A 402 -22.01 16.48 -14.73
C VAL A 402 -23.43 15.96 -14.47
N PHE A 403 -23.99 16.21 -13.28
CA PHE A 403 -25.36 15.77 -12.96
C PHE A 403 -26.43 16.55 -13.73
N GLU A 404 -26.22 17.84 -13.97
CA GLU A 404 -27.09 18.64 -14.84
C GLU A 404 -27.11 18.09 -16.28
N ASP A 405 -25.93 17.81 -16.84
CA ASP A 405 -25.79 17.27 -18.18
C ASP A 405 -26.41 15.89 -18.29
N LEU A 406 -26.24 15.02 -17.27
CA LEU A 406 -26.84 13.68 -17.22
C LEU A 406 -28.37 13.74 -17.20
N THR A 407 -28.95 14.49 -16.26
CA THR A 407 -30.40 14.62 -16.15
C THR A 407 -31.02 15.30 -17.36
N ALA A 408 -30.34 16.29 -17.96
CA ALA A 408 -30.78 16.92 -19.20
C ALA A 408 -30.70 15.97 -20.40
N LYS A 409 -29.61 15.20 -20.53
CA LYS A 409 -29.41 14.23 -21.62
C LYS A 409 -30.50 13.16 -21.65
N TYR A 410 -30.91 12.68 -20.48
CA TYR A 410 -31.96 11.66 -20.34
C TYR A 410 -33.35 12.26 -20.07
N ASN A 411 -33.49 13.59 -20.05
CA ASN A 411 -34.76 14.27 -19.73
C ASN A 411 -35.44 13.68 -18.47
N LEU A 412 -34.68 13.63 -17.38
CA LEU A 412 -35.11 13.10 -16.09
C LEU A 412 -35.43 14.23 -15.12
N ASP A 413 -36.42 14.00 -14.26
CA ASP A 413 -36.62 14.82 -13.07
C ASP A 413 -35.45 14.55 -12.10
N PRO A 414 -34.69 15.56 -11.65
CA PRO A 414 -33.57 15.39 -10.72
C PRO A 414 -33.93 14.65 -9.43
N ARG A 415 -35.20 14.68 -9.00
CA ARG A 415 -35.69 13.96 -7.82
C ARG A 415 -35.71 12.44 -7.98
N LEU A 416 -35.61 11.92 -9.21
CA LEU A 416 -35.52 10.49 -9.47
C LEU A 416 -34.10 9.95 -9.30
N LEU A 417 -33.09 10.82 -9.27
CA LEU A 417 -31.68 10.46 -9.07
C LEU A 417 -31.21 11.00 -7.72
N GLU A 418 -31.29 10.16 -6.70
CA GLU A 418 -30.85 10.51 -5.35
C GLU A 418 -29.32 10.33 -5.23
N LEU A 419 -28.64 11.21 -4.49
CA LEU A 419 -27.17 11.20 -4.37
C LEU A 419 -26.76 10.80 -2.96
N GLU A 420 -26.06 9.68 -2.82
CA GLU A 420 -25.58 9.15 -1.53
C GLU A 420 -24.12 9.52 -1.30
N LEU A 421 -23.83 10.13 -0.15
CA LEU A 421 -22.50 10.52 0.28
C LEU A 421 -22.20 9.94 1.67
N THR A 422 -21.03 9.34 1.84
CA THR A 422 -20.62 8.82 3.15
C THR A 422 -20.35 9.96 4.16
N GLU A 423 -20.58 9.68 5.44
CA GLU A 423 -20.27 10.61 6.54
C GLU A 423 -18.81 11.13 6.48
N SER A 424 -17.87 10.25 6.16
CA SER A 424 -16.43 10.56 6.12
C SER A 424 -16.07 11.65 5.10
N ALA A 425 -16.85 11.79 4.02
CA ALA A 425 -16.64 12.83 3.04
C ALA A 425 -16.75 14.21 3.68
N TYR A 426 -17.75 14.41 4.55
CA TYR A 426 -18.06 15.69 5.19
C TYR A 426 -17.04 16.15 6.24
N VAL A 427 -16.21 15.25 6.78
CA VAL A 427 -15.27 15.57 7.87
C VAL A 427 -13.99 16.28 7.36
N GLU A 428 -13.48 15.90 6.18
CA GLU A 428 -12.19 16.42 5.68
C GLU A 428 -12.28 17.85 5.14
N ASN A 429 -13.31 18.15 4.34
CA ASN A 429 -13.52 19.48 3.75
C ASN A 429 -15.02 19.87 3.76
N PRO A 430 -15.57 20.18 4.94
CA PRO A 430 -17.01 20.39 5.12
C PRO A 430 -17.54 21.55 4.25
N GLN A 431 -16.78 22.64 4.12
CA GLN A 431 -17.24 23.84 3.43
C GLN A 431 -17.48 23.59 1.93
N GLN A 432 -16.54 22.92 1.26
CA GLN A 432 -16.66 22.62 -0.17
C GLN A 432 -17.83 21.67 -0.45
N ILE A 433 -18.01 20.64 0.38
CA ILE A 433 -19.09 19.68 0.18
C ILE A 433 -20.44 20.35 0.42
N ILE A 434 -20.59 21.13 1.49
CA ILE A 434 -21.81 21.91 1.78
C ILE A 434 -22.17 22.81 0.60
N GLU A 435 -21.19 23.48 -0.02
CA GLU A 435 -21.43 24.34 -1.19
C GLU A 435 -21.91 23.56 -2.41
N ILE A 436 -21.33 22.38 -2.68
CA ILE A 436 -21.70 21.52 -3.80
C ILE A 436 -23.08 20.90 -3.59
N THR A 437 -23.35 20.34 -2.40
CA THR A 437 -24.63 19.70 -2.09
C THR A 437 -25.78 20.72 -2.05
N SER A 438 -25.54 21.92 -1.51
CA SER A 438 -26.53 23.01 -1.57
C SER A 438 -26.86 23.41 -3.02
N GLN A 439 -25.87 23.44 -3.91
CA GLN A 439 -26.10 23.70 -5.34
C GLN A 439 -26.92 22.59 -5.99
N LEU A 440 -26.62 21.33 -5.70
CA LEU A 440 -27.37 20.17 -6.21
C LEU A 440 -28.83 20.18 -5.72
N GLN A 441 -29.06 20.45 -4.43
CA GLN A 441 -30.42 20.61 -3.88
C GLN A 441 -31.18 21.76 -4.55
N ALA A 442 -30.53 22.91 -4.79
CA ALA A 442 -31.14 24.03 -5.50
C ALA A 442 -31.55 23.67 -6.95
N LYS A 443 -30.95 22.62 -7.53
CA LYS A 443 -31.31 22.05 -8.83
C LYS A 443 -32.35 20.93 -8.75
N GLY A 444 -32.77 20.55 -7.55
CA GLY A 444 -33.82 19.57 -7.29
C GLY A 444 -33.33 18.15 -7.02
N PHE A 445 -32.02 17.93 -6.89
CA PHE A 445 -31.49 16.64 -6.45
C PHE A 445 -31.77 16.42 -4.96
N VAL A 446 -31.95 15.15 -4.57
CA VAL A 446 -32.12 14.74 -3.18
C VAL A 446 -30.79 14.18 -2.67
N ILE A 447 -30.32 14.68 -1.54
CA ILE A 447 -29.04 14.32 -0.94
C ILE A 447 -29.26 13.39 0.27
N LEU A 448 -28.64 12.21 0.20
CA LEU A 448 -28.67 11.19 1.24
C LEU A 448 -27.29 11.15 1.91
N MET A 449 -27.29 11.12 3.25
CA MET A 449 -26.07 10.86 4.02
C MET A 449 -26.01 9.38 4.39
N ASP A 450 -24.95 8.73 3.92
CA ASP A 450 -24.68 7.31 4.09
C ASP A 450 -23.74 7.04 5.28
N ASP A 451 -23.81 5.81 5.82
CA ASP A 451 -22.96 5.32 6.93
C ASP A 451 -22.98 6.19 8.20
N PHE A 452 -24.09 6.89 8.48
CA PHE A 452 -24.15 7.81 9.62
C PHE A 452 -23.97 7.08 10.96
N GLY A 453 -22.97 7.53 11.73
CA GLY A 453 -22.64 7.01 13.05
C GLY A 453 -21.37 6.14 13.05
N SER A 454 -20.86 5.73 11.90
CA SER A 454 -19.62 4.95 11.79
C SER A 454 -18.35 5.78 12.05
N GLY A 455 -18.42 7.11 11.91
CA GLY A 455 -17.31 8.04 12.07
C GLY A 455 -17.31 8.83 13.38
N TYR A 456 -16.45 9.85 13.46
CA TYR A 456 -16.49 10.86 14.53
C TYR A 456 -17.63 11.85 14.26
N SER A 457 -18.88 11.40 14.37
CA SER A 457 -20.04 12.23 14.10
C SER A 457 -20.11 13.38 15.11
N SER A 458 -19.78 14.58 14.66
CA SER A 458 -20.06 15.79 15.42
C SER A 458 -21.54 16.11 15.25
N LEU A 459 -22.33 16.09 16.33
CA LEU A 459 -23.71 16.59 16.32
C LEU A 459 -23.81 18.04 15.79
N ASN A 460 -22.72 18.81 15.86
CA ASN A 460 -22.67 20.13 15.23
C ASN A 460 -22.71 20.07 13.70
N MET A 461 -22.21 18.99 13.09
CA MET A 461 -22.24 18.79 11.64
C MET A 461 -23.69 18.71 11.16
N LEU A 462 -24.51 17.86 11.77
CA LEU A 462 -25.94 17.69 11.42
C LEU A 462 -26.74 19.00 11.42
N LYS A 463 -26.34 19.99 12.23
CA LYS A 463 -27.01 21.28 12.34
C LYS A 463 -26.78 22.17 11.10
N ASP A 464 -25.62 22.04 10.45
CA ASP A 464 -25.22 22.88 9.31
C ASP A 464 -25.20 22.12 7.96
N LEU A 465 -25.53 20.82 7.98
CA LEU A 465 -25.47 19.95 6.80
C LEU A 465 -26.77 19.99 5.97
N PRO A 466 -26.68 20.31 4.67
CA PRO A 466 -27.80 20.24 3.74
C PRO A 466 -28.01 18.78 3.30
N VAL A 467 -28.72 17.99 4.12
CA VAL A 467 -29.10 16.61 3.81
C VAL A 467 -30.61 16.46 3.87
N ASP A 468 -31.16 15.73 2.90
CA ASP A 468 -32.59 15.48 2.81
C ASP A 468 -32.99 14.19 3.54
N ILE A 469 -32.09 13.21 3.60
CA ILE A 469 -32.35 11.89 4.19
C ILE A 469 -31.09 11.37 4.88
N LEU A 470 -31.27 10.71 6.02
CA LEU A 470 -30.20 10.08 6.79
C LEU A 470 -30.28 8.55 6.68
N LYS A 471 -29.20 7.88 6.26
CA LYS A 471 -29.07 6.43 6.26
C LYS A 471 -28.23 5.99 7.46
N ILE A 472 -28.72 5.02 8.23
CA ILE A 472 -28.06 4.52 9.44
C ILE A 472 -27.78 3.02 9.27
N ASP A 473 -26.50 2.63 9.28
CA ASP A 473 -26.10 1.23 9.26
C ASP A 473 -26.30 0.57 10.64
N LEU A 474 -27.12 -0.48 10.70
CA LEU A 474 -27.33 -1.26 11.92
C LEU A 474 -26.07 -2.03 12.37
N ARG A 475 -25.13 -2.31 11.46
CA ARG A 475 -23.90 -3.06 11.79
C ARG A 475 -23.02 -2.30 12.77
N PHE A 476 -22.97 -0.97 12.66
CA PHE A 476 -22.26 -0.11 13.60
C PHE A 476 -22.72 -0.32 15.06
N LEU A 477 -23.99 -0.65 15.24
CA LEU A 477 -24.60 -0.84 16.56
C LEU A 477 -24.51 -2.28 17.08
N SER A 478 -24.19 -3.25 16.22
CA SER A 478 -24.03 -4.67 16.58
C SER A 478 -22.60 -5.09 16.94
N ASP A 479 -21.58 -4.38 16.44
CA ASP A 479 -20.17 -4.77 16.60
C ASP A 479 -19.52 -4.40 17.94
N SER A 480 -20.26 -3.73 18.84
CA SER A 480 -19.80 -3.56 20.21
C SER A 480 -19.87 -4.89 20.96
N GLN A 481 -18.78 -5.65 20.92
CA GLN A 481 -18.62 -6.88 21.69
C GLN A 481 -18.91 -6.64 23.17
N GLY A 482 -19.96 -7.29 23.67
CA GLY A 482 -20.28 -7.35 25.09
C GLY A 482 -21.73 -6.98 25.38
N VAL A 483 -22.53 -8.02 25.61
CA VAL A 483 -23.55 -8.12 26.67
C VAL A 483 -24.52 -6.93 26.83
N GLU A 484 -25.79 -7.19 26.52
CA GLU A 484 -27.03 -6.41 26.78
C GLU A 484 -27.44 -5.36 25.74
N ASN A 485 -28.31 -5.81 24.81
CA ASN A 485 -29.11 -5.05 23.82
C ASN A 485 -30.06 -4.01 24.46
N GLY A 486 -29.53 -3.03 25.19
CA GLY A 486 -30.27 -1.84 25.62
C GLY A 486 -29.57 -0.55 25.19
N ARG A 487 -28.24 -0.54 25.15
CA ARG A 487 -27.49 0.69 24.85
C ARG A 487 -27.51 1.04 23.36
N ALA A 488 -27.27 0.06 22.48
CA ALA A 488 -27.37 0.21 21.04
C ALA A 488 -28.78 0.70 20.62
N ASP A 489 -29.81 0.04 21.14
CA ASP A 489 -31.22 0.40 20.93
C ASP A 489 -31.53 1.83 21.40
N ASN A 490 -31.02 2.23 22.57
CA ASN A 490 -31.19 3.59 23.08
C ASN A 490 -30.49 4.64 22.22
N ILE A 491 -29.31 4.32 21.67
CA ILE A 491 -28.59 5.19 20.73
C ILE A 491 -29.41 5.34 19.45
N LEU A 492 -29.86 4.22 18.85
CA LEU A 492 -30.66 4.27 17.62
C LEU A 492 -31.95 5.05 17.81
N ASN A 493 -32.69 4.81 18.89
CA ASN A 493 -33.89 5.57 19.24
C ASN A 493 -33.60 7.08 19.38
N SER A 494 -32.47 7.44 19.99
CA SER A 494 -32.07 8.84 20.15
C SER A 494 -31.73 9.49 18.81
N VAL A 495 -31.01 8.79 17.93
CA VAL A 495 -30.66 9.28 16.60
C VAL A 495 -31.91 9.45 15.73
N VAL A 496 -32.78 8.43 15.67
CA VAL A 496 -34.04 8.51 14.91
C VAL A 496 -34.92 9.66 15.40
N ARG A 497 -35.06 9.82 16.73
CA ARG A 497 -35.82 10.95 17.30
C ARG A 497 -35.21 12.31 17.01
N MET A 498 -33.88 12.39 16.95
CA MET A 498 -33.18 13.62 16.62
C MET A 498 -33.39 13.99 15.16
N ALA A 499 -33.17 13.05 14.23
CA ALA A 499 -33.39 13.26 12.80
C ALA A 499 -34.82 13.75 12.52
N LYS A 500 -35.82 13.13 13.17
CA LYS A 500 -37.22 13.59 13.12
C LYS A 500 -37.44 15.01 13.61
N ARG A 501 -36.70 15.47 14.62
CA ARG A 501 -36.80 16.86 15.12
C ARG A 501 -36.15 17.87 14.17
N LEU A 502 -35.29 17.39 13.28
CA LEU A 502 -34.67 18.18 12.22
C LEU A 502 -35.45 18.09 10.91
N ASP A 503 -36.62 17.44 10.90
CA ASP A 503 -37.40 17.12 9.70
C ASP A 503 -36.60 16.36 8.63
N VAL A 504 -35.65 15.51 9.07
CA VAL A 504 -34.85 14.65 8.19
C VAL A 504 -35.33 13.20 8.34
N PRO A 505 -35.97 12.61 7.31
CA PRO A 505 -36.31 11.20 7.26
C PRO A 505 -35.12 10.27 7.44
N VAL A 506 -35.39 9.08 7.98
CA VAL A 506 -34.37 8.07 8.27
C VAL A 506 -34.63 6.77 7.52
N ILE A 507 -33.59 6.25 6.87
CA ILE A 507 -33.51 4.91 6.31
C ILE A 507 -32.58 4.07 7.21
N ALA A 508 -33.09 2.98 7.78
CA ALA A 508 -32.24 2.03 8.48
C ALA A 508 -31.72 0.97 7.52
N GLU A 509 -30.42 0.76 7.50
CA GLU A 509 -29.73 -0.18 6.60
C GLU A 509 -29.25 -1.44 7.32
N GLY A 510 -29.05 -2.51 6.56
CA GLY A 510 -28.61 -3.78 7.12
C GLY A 510 -29.68 -4.47 7.96
N VAL A 511 -30.97 -4.25 7.66
CA VAL A 511 -32.07 -4.94 8.33
C VAL A 511 -32.14 -6.40 7.87
N GLU A 512 -31.90 -7.34 8.78
CA GLU A 512 -31.80 -8.78 8.46
C GLU A 512 -32.88 -9.63 9.16
N THR A 513 -33.49 -9.12 10.24
CA THR A 513 -34.46 -9.88 11.04
C THR A 513 -35.76 -9.14 11.31
N GLN A 514 -36.86 -9.89 11.48
CA GLN A 514 -38.16 -9.32 11.89
C GLN A 514 -38.08 -8.54 13.20
N LYS A 515 -37.24 -8.97 14.16
CA LYS A 515 -37.06 -8.27 15.44
C LYS A 515 -36.51 -6.85 15.25
N GLN A 516 -35.57 -6.67 14.31
CA GLN A 516 -35.05 -5.35 13.95
C GLN A 516 -36.14 -4.49 13.30
N VAL A 517 -36.94 -5.05 12.38
CA VAL A 517 -38.08 -4.34 11.77
C VAL A 517 -39.07 -3.87 12.83
N ASP A 518 -39.47 -4.74 13.74
CA ASP A 518 -40.41 -4.42 14.81
C ASP A 518 -39.84 -3.32 15.71
N PHE A 519 -38.56 -3.40 16.08
CA PHE A 519 -37.88 -2.37 16.85
C PHE A 519 -37.85 -1.01 16.12
N LEU A 520 -37.44 -1.00 14.84
CA LEU A 520 -37.42 0.20 14.01
C LEU A 520 -38.79 0.88 13.92
N ARG A 521 -39.87 0.10 13.82
CA ARG A 521 -41.25 0.62 13.87
C ARG A 521 -41.57 1.27 15.22
N THR A 522 -41.15 0.67 16.34
CA THR A 522 -41.43 1.22 17.68
C THR A 522 -40.76 2.58 17.94
N ILE A 523 -39.57 2.79 17.38
CA ILE A 523 -38.84 4.07 17.48
C ILE A 523 -39.27 5.05 16.39
N GLY A 524 -40.10 4.61 15.46
CA GLY A 524 -40.69 5.41 14.39
C GLY A 524 -39.79 5.59 13.17
N CYS A 525 -38.84 4.70 12.90
CA CYS A 525 -38.11 4.74 11.63
C CYS A 525 -39.10 4.65 10.46
N GLU A 526 -38.92 5.47 9.42
CA GLU A 526 -39.86 5.58 8.31
C GLU A 526 -39.55 4.56 7.21
N TYR A 527 -38.27 4.37 6.94
CA TYR A 527 -37.78 3.54 5.85
C TYR A 527 -36.77 2.53 6.34
N ALA A 528 -36.66 1.42 5.61
CA ALA A 528 -35.68 0.39 5.86
C ALA A 528 -35.18 -0.24 4.55
N GLN A 529 -33.94 -0.70 4.59
CA GLN A 529 -33.26 -1.41 3.52
C GLN A 529 -32.44 -2.55 4.14
N GLY A 530 -32.50 -3.75 3.54
CA GLY A 530 -31.74 -4.88 4.03
C GLY A 530 -32.28 -6.23 3.58
N TYR A 531 -31.51 -7.28 3.85
CA TYR A 531 -31.76 -8.64 3.36
C TYR A 531 -33.04 -9.27 3.92
N PHE A 532 -33.59 -8.73 5.01
CA PHE A 532 -34.91 -9.12 5.48
C PHE A 532 -35.99 -8.91 4.40
N PHE A 533 -35.91 -7.81 3.65
CA PHE A 533 -36.87 -7.50 2.60
C PHE A 533 -36.41 -8.04 1.25
N ALA A 534 -35.23 -7.62 0.81
CA ALA A 534 -34.63 -8.02 -0.45
C ALA A 534 -33.12 -7.81 -0.41
N GLU A 535 -32.41 -8.79 -0.95
CA GLU A 535 -31.03 -8.60 -1.36
C GLU A 535 -30.96 -7.64 -2.57
N PRO A 536 -29.78 -7.08 -2.89
CA PRO A 536 -29.59 -6.40 -4.16
C PRO A 536 -29.90 -7.35 -5.32
N VAL A 537 -30.87 -6.97 -6.17
CA VAL A 537 -31.38 -7.82 -7.26
C VAL A 537 -31.04 -7.25 -8.64
N PRO A 538 -30.97 -8.08 -9.69
CA PRO A 538 -30.91 -7.60 -11.08
C PRO A 538 -32.13 -6.75 -11.46
N LEU A 539 -31.96 -5.91 -12.48
CA LEU A 539 -32.99 -4.98 -12.96
C LEU A 539 -34.34 -5.66 -13.27
N ASP A 540 -34.34 -6.81 -13.93
CA ASP A 540 -35.58 -7.49 -14.30
C ASP A 540 -36.34 -8.02 -13.08
N GLU A 541 -35.63 -8.46 -12.04
CA GLU A 541 -36.22 -8.86 -10.77
C GLU A 541 -36.77 -7.66 -10.01
N TYR A 542 -36.03 -6.54 -9.98
CA TYR A 542 -36.51 -5.29 -9.40
C TYR A 542 -37.82 -4.82 -10.06
N ARG A 543 -37.88 -4.86 -11.39
CA ARG A 543 -39.09 -4.50 -12.17
C ARG A 543 -40.28 -5.38 -11.82
N ASN A 544 -40.08 -6.66 -11.48
CA ASN A 544 -41.15 -7.54 -11.04
C ASN A 544 -41.65 -7.19 -9.64
N LEU A 545 -40.76 -6.82 -8.72
CA LEU A 545 -41.12 -6.40 -7.35
C LEU A 545 -42.04 -5.18 -7.38
N ILE A 546 -41.68 -4.15 -8.15
CA ILE A 546 -42.47 -2.91 -8.22
C ILE A 546 -43.82 -3.09 -8.97
N GLN A 547 -43.94 -4.08 -9.86
CA GLN A 547 -45.19 -4.39 -10.55
C GLN A 547 -46.20 -5.14 -9.66
N GLY A 548 -45.72 -6.01 -8.77
CA GLY A 548 -46.57 -6.77 -7.83
C GLY A 548 -47.31 -5.88 -6.81
N ASP A 549 -46.72 -4.74 -6.44
CA ASP A 549 -47.23 -3.86 -5.38
C ASP A 549 -48.25 -2.78 -5.86
N LEU A 550 -48.58 -2.79 -7.16
CA LEU A 550 -49.47 -1.82 -7.83
C LEU A 550 -50.89 -2.34 -8.11
N VAL A 551 -51.36 -3.37 -7.41
CA VAL A 551 -52.77 -3.79 -7.50
C VAL A 551 -53.68 -2.83 -6.70
N VAL A 552 -54.26 -1.89 -7.47
CA VAL A 552 -55.54 -1.17 -7.29
C VAL A 552 -55.61 -0.10 -6.18
N GLU A 553 -55.63 1.16 -6.62
CA GLU A 553 -56.26 2.28 -5.94
C GLU A 553 -57.68 1.93 -5.46
N GLN A 554 -57.90 1.95 -4.15
CA GLN A 554 -59.19 2.31 -3.58
C GLN A 554 -59.05 3.57 -2.74
N LYS A 555 -59.84 4.57 -3.14
CA LYS A 555 -60.05 5.87 -2.50
C LYS A 555 -59.86 5.84 -0.99
N VAL A 556 -58.85 6.56 -0.52
CA VAL A 556 -58.72 6.96 0.88
C VAL A 556 -59.95 7.82 1.24
N PRO A 557 -60.80 7.44 2.22
CA PRO A 557 -61.77 8.36 2.75
C PRO A 557 -61.03 9.42 3.58
N ARG A 558 -61.38 10.68 3.38
CA ARG A 558 -61.04 11.77 4.31
C ARG A 558 -61.39 11.35 5.74
N TYR A 559 -60.47 11.57 6.68
CA TYR A 559 -60.77 11.46 8.10
C TYR A 559 -61.91 12.43 8.46
N SER A 560 -63.01 11.89 9.00
CA SER A 560 -63.96 12.68 9.77
C SER A 560 -63.53 12.68 11.24
N GLU A 561 -63.58 13.85 11.86
CA GLU A 561 -63.45 14.06 13.30
C GLU A 561 -64.47 13.21 14.07
N LYS A 562 -64.07 12.01 14.49
CA LYS A 562 -64.61 11.21 15.61
C LYS A 562 -64.03 9.80 15.52
N ASN A 563 -62.97 9.53 16.28
CA ASN A 563 -62.75 8.29 17.05
C ASN A 563 -61.33 8.24 17.63
N THR A 564 -60.99 9.24 18.44
CA THR A 564 -59.74 9.30 19.23
C THR A 564 -59.92 8.66 20.61
N GLU A 565 -60.61 7.52 20.73
CA GLU A 565 -60.88 6.93 22.06
C GLU A 565 -60.90 5.39 22.14
N ALA A 566 -60.48 4.65 21.10
CA ALA A 566 -60.54 3.18 21.12
C ALA A 566 -59.18 2.45 21.23
N VAL A 567 -58.04 3.15 21.26
CA VAL A 567 -56.70 2.51 21.32
C VAL A 567 -56.02 2.63 22.69
N LEU A 568 -56.57 3.41 23.63
CA LEU A 568 -55.95 3.69 24.94
C LEU A 568 -56.40 2.77 26.10
N THR A 569 -57.24 1.77 25.86
CA THR A 569 -57.92 1.03 26.94
C THR A 569 -57.37 -0.37 27.23
N LEU A 570 -56.50 -0.94 26.41
CA LEU A 570 -55.96 -2.30 26.63
C LEU A 570 -54.59 -2.33 27.36
N SER A 571 -53.77 -1.30 27.21
CA SER A 571 -52.47 -1.19 27.92
C SER A 571 -52.64 -0.77 29.40
N SER A 572 -53.61 0.10 29.66
CA SER A 572 -53.89 0.67 30.98
C SER A 572 -54.59 -0.30 31.94
N GLN A 573 -55.42 -1.22 31.42
CA GLN A 573 -56.07 -2.26 32.22
C GLN A 573 -55.11 -3.41 32.61
N LEU A 574 -54.16 -3.76 31.75
CA LEU A 574 -53.17 -4.81 32.02
C LEU A 574 -52.16 -4.36 33.09
N HIS A 575 -51.74 -3.08 33.05
CA HIS A 575 -50.82 -2.51 34.04
C HIS A 575 -51.43 -2.48 35.45
N LYS A 576 -52.72 -2.10 35.56
CA LYS A 576 -53.45 -2.05 36.82
C LYS A 576 -53.67 -3.44 37.44
N LEU A 577 -53.97 -4.44 36.62
CA LEU A 577 -54.13 -5.83 37.06
C LEU A 577 -52.81 -6.43 37.60
N MET A 578 -51.68 -6.09 36.99
CA MET A 578 -50.35 -6.52 37.45
C MET A 578 -49.92 -5.83 38.76
N GLU A 579 -50.30 -4.57 38.97
CA GLU A 579 -50.05 -3.85 40.23
C GLU A 579 -50.93 -4.34 41.39
N GLU A 580 -52.20 -4.68 41.13
CA GLU A 580 -53.09 -5.25 42.14
C GLU A 580 -52.65 -6.66 42.56
N LEU A 581 -52.18 -7.51 41.63
CA LEU A 581 -51.64 -8.83 41.94
C LEU A 581 -50.34 -8.78 42.77
N ARG A 582 -49.52 -7.73 42.61
CA ARG A 582 -48.32 -7.49 43.43
C ARG A 582 -48.62 -7.18 44.90
N GLN A 583 -49.80 -6.63 45.21
CA GLN A 583 -50.19 -6.32 46.59
C GLN A 583 -50.86 -7.48 47.33
N ILE A 584 -51.44 -8.45 46.62
CA ILE A 584 -52.28 -9.50 47.23
C ILE A 584 -51.46 -10.72 47.69
N ALA A 585 -50.32 -11.04 47.06
CA ALA A 585 -49.47 -12.16 47.48
C ALA A 585 -47.98 -11.97 47.06
N PRO A 586 -47.27 -11.00 47.68
CA PRO A 586 -45.88 -10.67 47.29
C PRO A 586 -44.93 -11.86 47.37
N ASP A 587 -45.11 -12.75 48.35
CA ASP A 587 -44.25 -13.94 48.54
C ASP A 587 -44.44 -15.01 47.45
N LYS A 588 -45.64 -15.11 46.83
CA LYS A 588 -45.89 -16.05 45.73
C LYS A 588 -45.30 -15.55 44.41
N ILE A 589 -45.34 -14.24 44.16
CA ILE A 589 -44.74 -13.64 42.96
C ILE A 589 -43.21 -13.67 43.06
N ALA A 590 -42.65 -13.37 44.23
CA ALA A 590 -41.22 -13.52 44.48
C ALA A 590 -40.75 -14.98 44.33
N ALA A 591 -41.58 -15.97 44.72
CA ALA A 591 -41.28 -17.39 44.50
C ALA A 591 -41.30 -17.80 43.02
N ILE A 592 -42.21 -17.23 42.21
CA ILE A 592 -42.28 -17.48 40.76
C ILE A 592 -41.08 -16.81 40.05
N GLU A 593 -40.75 -15.56 40.39
CA GLU A 593 -39.59 -14.87 39.84
C GLU A 593 -38.27 -15.53 40.23
N LYS A 594 -38.18 -16.06 41.46
CA LYS A 594 -37.04 -16.86 41.91
C LYS A 594 -36.95 -18.19 41.16
N LYS A 595 -38.08 -18.88 40.93
CA LYS A 595 -38.12 -20.13 40.17
C LYS A 595 -37.75 -19.92 38.70
N MET A 596 -38.19 -18.83 38.07
CA MET A 596 -37.81 -18.46 36.71
C MET A 596 -36.32 -18.07 36.60
N LYS A 597 -35.76 -17.42 37.62
CA LYS A 597 -34.31 -17.14 37.68
C LYS A 597 -33.48 -18.41 37.93
N GLU A 598 -33.97 -19.35 38.75
CA GLU A 598 -33.33 -20.65 38.99
C GLU A 598 -33.40 -21.57 37.76
N GLU A 599 -34.52 -21.58 37.02
CA GLU A 599 -34.68 -22.30 35.74
C GLU A 599 -33.80 -21.69 34.63
N ALA A 600 -33.62 -20.36 34.62
CA ALA A 600 -32.71 -19.68 33.69
C ALA A 600 -31.21 -19.92 34.02
N ALA A 601 -30.88 -20.15 35.29
CA ALA A 601 -29.50 -20.43 35.73
C ALA A 601 -29.08 -21.90 35.59
N ALA A 602 -30.03 -22.84 35.44
CA ALA A 602 -29.76 -24.27 35.23
C ALA A 602 -29.47 -24.66 33.77
N LEU A 603 -29.52 -23.71 32.84
CA LEU A 603 -29.27 -23.89 31.40
C LEU A 603 -27.87 -23.44 30.95
N TRP A 604 -26.93 -23.31 31.89
CA TRP A 604 -25.50 -23.06 31.64
C TRP A 604 -24.64 -24.07 32.38
#